data_AF-A0A8F4FPL8-F1
#
_entry.id   AF-A0A8F4FPL8-F1
#
_cell.length_a   1.000
_cell.length_b   1.000
_cell.length_c   1.000
_cell.angle_alpha   90.00
_cell.angle_beta   90.00
_cell.angle_gamma   90.00
#
_symmetry.space_group_name_H-M   'P 1'
#
loop_
_entity.id
_entity.type
_entity.pdbx_description
1 polymer ?
#
loop_
_entity_poly.entity_id
_entity_poly.type
_entity_poly.pdbx_seq_one_letter_code
_entity_poly.pdbx_strand_id
1 'polypeptide(L)'
;MPRPRSGRRLPAHLLLASALAVPLLVSSCSNDTSEGPTATIDHTPTSTTTTSAVRGTTSSTTDHSSTTTTTTEPQSPEAKVKAAFLKAHAVYFEITGRPDPEDPALSRSFVGTSLGRAQENLRGYVEKDAHAEFPGDGRAPVPAVEKVRLETPAQALVTFCLVDDTRQVTSGGTVLNDAVASRHSRASMAYGDGLWRISSQQLLGEWPDGKGCGR
;
A
#
# COMPACT_ATOMS: atom_id res chain seq x y z
N MET A 1 16.13 59.12 -6.76
CA MET A 1 15.23 59.86 -5.86
C MET A 1 14.36 58.87 -5.10
N PRO A 2 14.35 58.86 -3.75
CA PRO A 2 13.46 57.98 -2.98
C PRO A 2 12.05 58.57 -2.84
N ARG A 3 11.01 57.72 -2.87
CA ARG A 3 9.62 58.11 -2.54
C ARG A 3 9.28 57.75 -1.08
N PRO A 4 8.52 58.58 -0.34
CA PRO A 4 8.24 58.34 1.08
C PRO A 4 7.00 57.46 1.34
N ARG A 5 7.13 56.64 2.39
CA ARG A 5 6.12 56.11 3.33
C ARG A 5 4.63 56.12 2.92
N SER A 6 4.05 54.92 2.94
CA SER A 6 2.81 54.63 3.68
C SER A 6 2.87 53.18 4.19
N GLY A 7 2.32 52.82 5.36
CA GLY A 7 1.53 53.66 6.26
C GLY A 7 0.42 52.91 7.01
N ARG A 8 0.39 51.57 6.99
CA ARG A 8 -0.64 50.77 7.67
C ARG A 8 -0.24 50.45 9.11
N ARG A 9 -0.95 51.05 10.07
CA ARG A 9 -1.08 50.51 11.42
C ARG A 9 -2.15 49.42 11.39
N LEU A 10 -1.93 48.32 12.10
CA LEU A 10 -2.97 47.35 12.46
C LEU A 10 -3.08 47.29 13.99
N PRO A 11 -4.28 47.08 14.54
CA PRO A 11 -4.55 47.31 15.96
C PRO A 11 -4.03 46.19 16.85
N ALA A 12 -3.60 46.55 18.06
CA ALA A 12 -3.32 45.59 19.12
C ALA A 12 -4.64 45.19 19.81
N HIS A 13 -5.03 43.92 19.69
CA HIS A 13 -6.16 43.35 20.42
C HIS A 13 -5.76 42.07 21.15
N LEU A 14 -5.99 42.09 22.47
CA LEU A 14 -6.06 41.01 23.45
C LEU A 14 -5.22 39.75 23.19
N LEU A 15 -4.08 39.68 23.88
CA LEU A 15 -3.55 38.40 24.38
C LEU A 15 -4.58 37.79 25.35
N LEU A 16 -5.09 36.60 25.03
CA LEU A 16 -5.95 35.83 25.93
C LEU A 16 -5.20 34.54 26.32
N ALA A 17 -4.44 34.64 27.41
CA ALA A 17 -3.50 33.60 27.84
C ALA A 17 -4.20 32.45 28.58
N SER A 18 -4.61 31.42 27.85
CA SER A 18 -5.17 30.18 28.41
C SER A 18 -4.08 29.25 28.94
N ALA A 19 -3.59 29.52 30.15
CA ALA A 19 -2.58 28.70 30.82
C ALA A 19 -3.19 27.38 31.38
N LEU A 20 -3.26 26.34 30.54
CA LEU A 20 -3.60 24.98 30.96
C LEU A 20 -2.35 24.24 31.47
N ALA A 21 -2.18 24.20 32.79
CA ALA A 21 -1.13 23.42 33.43
C ALA A 21 -1.44 21.92 33.38
N VAL A 22 -0.65 21.14 32.64
CA VAL A 22 -0.74 19.67 32.58
C VAL A 22 0.31 19.07 33.52
N PRO A 23 -0.07 18.29 34.54
CA PRO A 23 0.88 17.67 35.45
C PRO A 23 1.63 16.51 34.79
N LEU A 24 2.97 16.56 34.82
CA LEU A 24 3.84 15.47 34.36
C LEU A 24 3.91 14.36 35.43
N LEU A 25 3.24 13.23 35.17
CA LEU A 25 3.44 11.98 35.91
C LEU A 25 4.49 11.13 35.20
N VAL A 26 5.74 11.19 35.67
CA VAL A 26 6.85 10.38 35.16
C VAL A 26 6.87 9.05 35.92
N SER A 27 6.42 7.96 35.29
CA SER A 27 6.49 6.62 35.90
C SER A 27 7.73 5.86 35.41
N SER A 28 8.47 5.33 36.38
CA SER A 28 9.58 4.39 36.17
C SER A 28 9.08 3.06 35.59
N CYS A 29 9.87 2.43 34.72
CA CYS A 29 10.56 1.17 35.09
C CYS A 29 11.68 0.83 34.11
N SER A 30 12.79 0.32 34.64
CA SER A 30 13.87 -0.33 33.89
C SER A 30 13.49 -1.78 33.59
N ASN A 31 14.05 -2.36 32.53
CA ASN A 31 14.58 -3.72 32.64
C ASN A 31 15.80 -3.91 31.74
N ASP A 32 16.62 -4.90 32.08
CA ASP A 32 18.02 -5.05 31.68
C ASP A 32 18.26 -6.44 31.02
N THR A 33 19.44 -6.62 30.40
CA THR A 33 20.11 -7.91 30.09
C THR A 33 19.38 -8.84 29.08
N SER A 34 19.87 -9.18 27.87
CA SER A 34 21.20 -9.55 27.33
C SER A 34 21.46 -11.07 27.23
N GLU A 35 20.96 -11.68 26.14
CA GLU A 35 21.43 -12.92 25.47
C GLU A 35 21.10 -12.81 23.96
N GLY A 36 21.64 -13.59 23.01
CA GLY A 36 22.69 -14.63 23.05
C GLY A 36 22.98 -15.12 21.60
N PRO A 37 24.21 -15.52 21.21
CA PRO A 37 24.57 -15.67 19.79
C PRO A 37 24.58 -17.11 19.23
N THR A 38 24.45 -17.20 17.90
CA THR A 38 24.90 -18.28 17.01
C THR A 38 24.23 -19.66 17.11
N ALA A 39 23.55 -20.05 16.02
CA ALA A 39 23.32 -21.44 15.64
C ALA A 39 23.60 -21.63 14.14
N THR A 40 24.86 -21.94 13.79
CA THR A 40 25.25 -22.32 12.43
C THR A 40 24.73 -23.73 12.13
N ILE A 41 24.01 -23.91 11.02
CA ILE A 41 23.80 -25.23 10.41
C ILE A 41 24.32 -25.18 8.97
N ASP A 42 25.59 -25.53 8.81
CA ASP A 42 26.13 -26.05 7.55
C ASP A 42 25.69 -27.52 7.43
N HIS A 43 25.15 -27.89 6.27
CA HIS A 43 25.50 -29.20 5.70
C HIS A 43 25.51 -29.17 4.16
N THR A 44 26.62 -29.69 3.64
CA THR A 44 27.05 -29.73 2.23
C THR A 44 26.35 -30.84 1.41
N PRO A 45 26.14 -30.68 0.09
CA PRO A 45 25.28 -31.57 -0.72
C PRO A 45 25.92 -32.90 -1.17
N THR A 46 25.06 -33.82 -1.66
CA THR A 46 25.40 -35.11 -2.31
C THR A 46 24.20 -35.48 -3.22
N SER A 47 24.32 -35.59 -4.55
CA SER A 47 24.85 -36.72 -5.36
C SER A 47 23.94 -37.98 -5.34
N THR A 48 23.65 -38.72 -6.43
CA THR A 48 23.96 -38.57 -7.88
C THR A 48 23.06 -39.51 -8.72
N THR A 49 22.92 -39.28 -10.03
CA THR A 49 22.68 -40.32 -11.09
C THR A 49 21.34 -41.11 -11.04
N THR A 50 20.59 -41.27 -12.13
CA THR A 50 20.77 -42.40 -13.08
C THR A 50 19.92 -42.25 -14.35
N THR A 51 20.53 -42.55 -15.50
CA THR A 51 19.88 -42.60 -16.83
C THR A 51 19.03 -43.85 -17.01
N SER A 52 17.87 -43.72 -17.67
CA SER A 52 17.26 -44.82 -18.44
C SER A 52 16.38 -44.30 -19.56
N ALA A 53 16.81 -44.52 -20.81
CA ALA A 53 15.99 -44.28 -21.99
C ALA A 53 15.22 -45.56 -22.34
N VAL A 54 13.88 -45.50 -22.30
CA VAL A 54 13.01 -46.59 -22.79
C VAL A 54 12.49 -46.22 -24.17
N ARG A 55 12.66 -47.13 -25.13
CA ARG A 55 12.29 -46.95 -26.54
C ARG A 55 11.23 -48.00 -26.92
N GLY A 56 10.07 -47.53 -27.37
CA GLY A 56 8.89 -48.34 -27.67
C GLY A 56 7.67 -47.80 -26.91
N THR A 57 6.46 -47.78 -27.45
CA THR A 57 5.95 -48.53 -28.62
C THR A 57 4.90 -47.69 -29.36
N THR A 58 4.86 -47.77 -30.69
CA THR A 58 3.83 -47.10 -31.49
C THR A 58 2.43 -47.62 -31.14
N SER A 59 1.49 -46.75 -30.77
CA SER A 59 0.10 -47.14 -30.51
C SER A 59 -0.87 -46.11 -31.10
N SER A 60 -1.74 -46.56 -32.00
CA SER A 60 -2.75 -45.73 -32.65
C SER A 60 -3.69 -45.14 -31.60
N THR A 61 -3.82 -43.82 -31.59
CA THR A 61 -4.73 -43.11 -30.69
C THR A 61 -5.82 -42.44 -31.51
N THR A 62 -7.08 -42.81 -31.25
CA THR A 62 -8.26 -42.17 -31.83
C THR A 62 -8.40 -40.74 -31.31
N ASP A 63 -8.77 -39.79 -32.17
CA ASP A 63 -8.99 -38.38 -31.80
C ASP A 63 -10.21 -38.18 -30.87
N HIS A 64 -10.08 -38.58 -29.61
CA HIS A 64 -10.96 -38.11 -28.55
C HIS A 64 -10.56 -36.70 -28.15
N SER A 65 -11.31 -35.72 -28.67
CA SER A 65 -11.23 -34.31 -28.30
C SER A 65 -11.48 -34.12 -26.80
N SER A 66 -10.40 -34.25 -26.04
CA SER A 66 -10.40 -34.24 -24.58
C SER A 66 -10.64 -32.82 -24.10
N THR A 67 -11.90 -32.49 -23.84
CA THR A 67 -12.32 -31.16 -23.38
C THR A 67 -11.79 -30.96 -21.97
N THR A 68 -10.62 -30.33 -21.86
CA THR A 68 -9.90 -30.14 -20.60
C THR A 68 -10.60 -29.10 -19.75
N THR A 69 -11.62 -29.52 -18.99
CA THR A 69 -12.29 -28.66 -18.01
C THR A 69 -11.32 -28.33 -16.88
N THR A 70 -10.62 -27.20 -17.00
CA THR A 70 -9.76 -26.64 -15.94
C THR A 70 -10.63 -26.13 -14.79
N THR A 71 -11.10 -27.05 -13.95
CA THR A 71 -11.79 -26.75 -12.70
C THR A 71 -10.88 -25.91 -11.82
N THR A 72 -11.09 -24.60 -11.81
CA THR A 72 -10.34 -23.68 -10.96
C THR A 72 -10.74 -23.93 -9.51
N GLU A 73 -9.75 -24.28 -8.67
CA GLU A 73 -9.99 -24.57 -7.26
C GLU A 73 -10.60 -23.35 -6.53
N PRO A 74 -11.61 -23.54 -5.65
CA PRO A 74 -12.23 -22.43 -4.94
C PRO A 74 -11.23 -21.64 -4.08
N GLN A 75 -10.91 -20.42 -4.50
CA GLN A 75 -10.01 -19.52 -3.73
C GLN A 75 -10.45 -19.37 -2.27
N SER A 76 -9.49 -19.42 -1.35
CA SER A 76 -9.73 -19.17 0.08
C SER A 76 -10.30 -17.76 0.31
N PRO A 77 -11.00 -17.52 1.44
CA PRO A 77 -11.46 -16.19 1.82
C PRO A 77 -10.33 -15.14 1.86
N GLU A 78 -9.16 -15.52 2.38
CA GLU A 78 -7.98 -14.65 2.51
C GLU A 78 -7.38 -14.31 1.14
N ALA A 79 -7.38 -15.27 0.21
CA ALA A 79 -6.97 -15.04 -1.17
C ALA A 79 -7.89 -14.03 -1.89
N LYS A 80 -9.21 -14.13 -1.67
CA LYS A 80 -10.21 -13.18 -2.17
C LYS A 80 -10.01 -11.78 -1.58
N VAL A 81 -9.75 -11.68 -0.27
CA VAL A 81 -9.41 -10.41 0.41
C VAL A 81 -8.12 -9.81 -0.15
N LYS A 82 -7.05 -10.61 -0.32
CA LYS A 82 -5.77 -10.16 -0.90
C LYS A 82 -5.94 -9.64 -2.32
N ALA A 83 -6.68 -10.36 -3.17
CA ALA A 83 -6.95 -9.95 -4.54
C ALA A 83 -7.75 -8.63 -4.62
N ALA A 84 -8.78 -8.47 -3.78
CA ALA A 84 -9.56 -7.24 -3.70
C ALA A 84 -8.73 -6.04 -3.20
N PHE A 85 -7.90 -6.24 -2.17
CA PHE A 85 -7.00 -5.21 -1.64
C PHE A 85 -5.97 -4.74 -2.69
N LEU A 86 -5.33 -5.67 -3.40
CA LEU A 86 -4.37 -5.34 -4.47
C LEU A 86 -5.06 -4.63 -5.64
N LYS A 87 -6.25 -5.07 -6.02
CA LYS A 87 -7.07 -4.40 -7.05
C LYS A 87 -7.44 -2.97 -6.65
N ALA A 88 -7.78 -2.74 -5.39
CA ALA A 88 -8.13 -1.40 -4.89
C ALA A 88 -6.94 -0.42 -4.96
N HIS A 89 -5.73 -0.88 -4.62
CA HIS A 89 -4.50 -0.07 -4.80
C HIS A 89 -4.16 0.17 -6.27
N ALA A 90 -4.28 -0.84 -7.14
CA ALA A 90 -4.05 -0.68 -8.58
C ALA A 90 -5.00 0.37 -9.20
N VAL A 91 -6.29 0.31 -8.86
CA VAL A 91 -7.31 1.30 -9.27
C VAL A 91 -6.96 2.70 -8.76
N TYR A 92 -6.52 2.85 -7.50
CA TYR A 92 -6.13 4.15 -6.98
C TYR A 92 -4.94 4.75 -7.74
N PHE A 93 -3.88 3.95 -7.99
CA PHE A 93 -2.73 4.44 -8.74
C PHE A 93 -3.06 4.77 -10.20
N GLU A 94 -3.87 3.94 -10.87
CA GLU A 94 -4.38 4.22 -12.23
C GLU A 94 -5.09 5.59 -12.29
N ILE A 95 -5.95 5.88 -11.31
CA ILE A 95 -6.63 7.18 -11.21
C ILE A 95 -5.65 8.30 -10.86
N THR A 96 -4.64 8.10 -10.00
CA THR A 96 -3.65 9.16 -9.74
C THR A 96 -2.84 9.56 -10.98
N GLY A 97 -2.69 8.68 -11.98
CA GLY A 97 -2.07 9.01 -13.28
C GLY A 97 -2.92 9.96 -14.15
N ARG A 98 -4.21 10.12 -13.85
CA ARG A 98 -5.13 11.08 -14.47
C ARG A 98 -6.27 11.42 -13.49
N PRO A 99 -6.02 12.30 -12.50
CA PRO A 99 -6.85 12.41 -11.30
C PRO A 99 -8.31 12.81 -11.56
N ASP A 100 -9.23 11.89 -11.25
CA ASP A 100 -10.67 12.14 -11.09
C ASP A 100 -11.09 11.76 -9.66
N PRO A 101 -11.38 12.74 -8.79
CA PRO A 101 -11.82 12.48 -7.42
C PRO A 101 -13.19 11.80 -7.30
N GLU A 102 -14.00 11.80 -8.34
CA GLU A 102 -15.36 11.25 -8.33
C GLU A 102 -15.49 10.01 -9.24
N ASP A 103 -14.36 9.42 -9.68
CA ASP A 103 -14.34 8.19 -10.48
C ASP A 103 -15.12 7.07 -9.76
N PRO A 104 -16.14 6.46 -10.39
CA PRO A 104 -16.98 5.44 -9.75
C PRO A 104 -16.23 4.15 -9.40
N ALA A 105 -14.99 3.96 -9.83
CA ALA A 105 -14.12 2.87 -9.38
C ALA A 105 -13.63 3.07 -7.94
N LEU A 106 -13.56 4.31 -7.44
CA LEU A 106 -13.22 4.59 -6.05
C LEU A 106 -14.25 3.96 -5.10
N SER A 107 -15.56 4.14 -5.35
CA SER A 107 -16.63 3.56 -4.53
C SER A 107 -16.75 2.02 -4.64
N ARG A 108 -16.18 1.43 -5.71
CA ARG A 108 -16.06 -0.03 -5.90
C ARG A 108 -14.85 -0.64 -5.18
N SER A 109 -13.85 0.17 -4.83
CA SER A 109 -12.58 -0.26 -4.23
C SER A 109 -12.42 0.17 -2.76
N PHE A 110 -13.05 1.29 -2.39
CA PHE A 110 -12.95 1.94 -1.08
C PHE A 110 -14.34 2.23 -0.51
N VAL A 111 -14.42 2.35 0.82
CA VAL A 111 -15.63 2.74 1.55
C VAL A 111 -15.24 3.52 2.81
N GLY A 112 -16.19 4.21 3.45
CA GLY A 112 -15.97 4.88 4.74
C GLY A 112 -14.86 5.94 4.70
N THR A 113 -13.98 5.94 5.70
CA THR A 113 -12.92 6.95 5.83
C THR A 113 -11.82 6.80 4.78
N SER A 114 -11.57 5.58 4.28
CA SER A 114 -10.63 5.38 3.17
C SER A 114 -11.15 5.90 1.83
N LEU A 115 -12.47 5.85 1.58
CA LEU A 115 -13.03 6.49 0.38
C LEU A 115 -12.85 8.01 0.44
N GLY A 116 -13.26 8.64 1.55
CA GLY A 116 -13.11 10.09 1.71
C GLY A 116 -11.67 10.58 1.53
N ARG A 117 -10.70 9.88 2.12
CA ARG A 117 -9.26 10.16 1.94
C ARG A 117 -8.77 9.97 0.51
N ALA A 118 -9.23 8.94 -0.19
CA ALA A 118 -8.83 8.71 -1.58
C ALA A 118 -9.31 9.87 -2.49
N GLN A 119 -10.56 10.33 -2.30
CA GLN A 119 -11.08 11.48 -3.03
C GLN A 119 -10.38 12.80 -2.62
N GLU A 120 -10.12 13.01 -1.33
CA GLU A 120 -9.42 14.19 -0.81
C GLU A 120 -7.99 14.29 -1.38
N ASN A 121 -7.24 13.18 -1.39
CA ASN A 121 -5.94 13.11 -2.05
C ASN A 121 -6.03 13.52 -3.52
N LEU A 122 -6.99 12.95 -4.27
CA LEU A 122 -7.17 13.22 -5.70
C LEU A 122 -7.59 14.68 -5.99
N ARG A 123 -8.44 15.29 -5.15
CA ARG A 123 -8.71 16.75 -5.22
C ARG A 123 -7.41 17.52 -5.03
N GLY A 124 -6.58 17.10 -4.06
CA GLY A 124 -5.24 17.63 -3.84
C GLY A 124 -4.23 17.42 -4.98
N TYR A 125 -4.52 16.57 -5.98
CA TYR A 125 -3.77 16.53 -7.24
C TYR A 125 -4.36 17.53 -8.26
N VAL A 126 -5.69 17.52 -8.46
CA VAL A 126 -6.40 18.42 -9.40
C VAL A 126 -6.16 19.90 -9.06
N GLU A 127 -6.21 20.27 -7.78
CA GLU A 127 -5.93 21.63 -7.28
C GLU A 127 -4.50 22.12 -7.59
N LYS A 128 -3.57 21.21 -7.89
CA LYS A 128 -2.17 21.50 -8.20
C LYS A 128 -1.84 21.34 -9.69
N ASP A 129 -2.86 21.08 -10.53
CA ASP A 129 -2.71 20.72 -11.96
C ASP A 129 -1.67 19.61 -12.17
N ALA A 130 -1.78 18.55 -11.36
CA ALA A 130 -0.77 17.50 -11.24
C ALA A 130 -1.34 16.08 -11.36
N HIS A 131 -0.47 15.15 -11.77
CA HIS A 131 -0.70 13.71 -11.89
C HIS A 131 0.43 12.92 -11.22
N ALA A 132 0.24 11.61 -11.09
CA ALA A 132 1.27 10.66 -10.69
C ALA A 132 2.07 10.18 -11.91
N GLU A 133 3.40 10.19 -11.79
CA GLU A 133 4.32 9.51 -12.70
C GLU A 133 5.07 8.40 -11.96
N PHE A 134 5.25 7.27 -12.62
CA PHE A 134 5.90 6.09 -12.07
C PHE A 134 7.33 5.96 -12.65
N PRO A 135 8.39 6.10 -11.84
CA PRO A 135 9.78 5.99 -12.31
C PRO A 135 10.18 4.59 -12.78
N GLY A 136 11.45 4.45 -13.15
CA GLY A 136 12.08 3.16 -13.41
C GLY A 136 11.53 2.44 -14.64
N ASP A 137 10.55 1.56 -14.41
CA ASP A 137 9.91 0.72 -15.45
C ASP A 137 8.49 1.17 -15.82
N GLY A 138 8.00 2.27 -15.24
CA GLY A 138 6.70 2.87 -15.56
C GLY A 138 5.50 2.20 -14.88
N ARG A 139 5.71 1.26 -13.95
CA ARG A 139 4.62 0.56 -13.26
C ARG A 139 4.30 1.20 -11.92
N ALA A 140 3.00 1.29 -11.62
CA ALA A 140 2.51 1.73 -10.32
C ALA A 140 3.03 0.84 -9.16
N PRO A 141 3.37 1.42 -8.00
CA PRO A 141 3.76 0.68 -6.81
C PRO A 141 2.76 -0.41 -6.39
N VAL A 142 3.25 -1.64 -6.20
CA VAL A 142 2.42 -2.79 -5.80
C VAL A 142 2.65 -3.11 -4.32
N PRO A 143 1.61 -3.06 -3.46
CA PRO A 143 1.74 -3.44 -2.06
C PRO A 143 2.21 -4.89 -1.85
N ALA A 144 3.31 -5.06 -1.11
CA ALA A 144 3.74 -6.35 -0.61
C ALA A 144 2.83 -6.77 0.57
N VAL A 145 1.78 -7.55 0.28
CA VAL A 145 0.87 -8.07 1.30
C VAL A 145 1.52 -9.21 2.09
N GLU A 146 1.93 -8.87 3.31
CA GLU A 146 2.62 -9.74 4.29
C GLU A 146 1.65 -10.67 5.01
N LYS A 147 0.48 -10.15 5.43
CA LYS A 147 -0.50 -10.91 6.22
C LYS A 147 -1.93 -10.49 5.90
N VAL A 148 -2.81 -11.47 5.79
CA VAL A 148 -4.27 -11.30 5.78
C VAL A 148 -4.83 -12.07 6.96
N ARG A 149 -5.85 -11.51 7.62
CA ARG A 149 -6.60 -12.17 8.70
C ARG A 149 -8.07 -11.80 8.59
N LEU A 150 -8.97 -12.77 8.57
CA LEU A 150 -10.39 -12.51 8.81
C LEU A 150 -10.60 -12.19 10.30
N GLU A 151 -11.37 -11.14 10.59
CA GLU A 151 -11.94 -10.92 11.93
C GLU A 151 -13.35 -11.51 11.99
N THR A 152 -14.11 -11.39 10.89
CA THR A 152 -15.44 -11.99 10.69
C THR A 152 -15.62 -12.38 9.21
N PRO A 153 -16.69 -13.09 8.80
CA PRO A 153 -16.97 -13.35 7.38
C PRO A 153 -17.12 -12.10 6.51
N ALA A 154 -17.31 -10.91 7.10
CA ALA A 154 -17.47 -9.64 6.40
C ALA A 154 -16.42 -8.56 6.77
N GLN A 155 -15.42 -8.89 7.60
CA GLN A 155 -14.36 -7.97 8.03
C GLN A 155 -13.01 -8.67 8.05
N ALA A 156 -11.98 -8.02 7.52
CA ALA A 156 -10.62 -8.55 7.51
C ALA A 156 -9.58 -7.43 7.71
N LEU A 157 -8.40 -7.81 8.20
CA LEU A 157 -7.23 -6.93 8.28
C LEU A 157 -6.16 -7.41 7.31
N VAL A 158 -5.55 -6.46 6.60
CA VAL A 158 -4.42 -6.69 5.69
C VAL A 158 -3.23 -5.87 6.18
N THR A 159 -2.15 -6.54 6.58
CA THR A 159 -0.86 -5.91 6.85
C THR A 159 -0.02 -5.97 5.58
N PHE A 160 0.58 -4.85 5.20
CA PHE A 160 1.37 -4.72 3.99
C PHE A 160 2.50 -3.71 4.13
N CYS A 161 3.57 -3.96 3.38
CA CYS A 161 4.58 -2.96 3.05
C CYS A 161 4.26 -2.34 1.69
N LEU A 162 4.47 -1.04 1.55
CA LEU A 162 4.48 -0.35 0.26
C LEU A 162 5.76 0.47 0.17
N VAL A 163 6.61 0.18 -0.81
CA VAL A 163 7.63 1.12 -1.29
C VAL A 163 6.93 1.99 -2.33
N ASP A 164 6.92 3.29 -2.10
CA ASP A 164 6.25 4.29 -2.94
C ASP A 164 7.31 5.27 -3.45
N ASP A 165 7.66 5.14 -4.73
CA ASP A 165 8.55 6.03 -5.49
C ASP A 165 7.79 6.92 -6.48
N THR A 166 6.45 6.97 -6.36
CA THR A 166 5.58 7.79 -7.22
C THR A 166 5.98 9.26 -7.17
N ARG A 167 6.15 9.87 -8.34
CA ARG A 167 6.36 11.32 -8.46
C ARG A 167 5.04 12.03 -8.66
N GLN A 168 4.84 13.13 -7.95
CA GLN A 168 3.78 14.09 -8.29
C GLN A 168 4.36 15.13 -9.23
N VAL A 169 3.81 15.23 -10.45
CA VAL A 169 4.31 16.10 -11.52
C VAL A 169 3.15 16.92 -12.09
N THR A 170 3.39 18.19 -12.42
CA THR A 170 2.40 19.07 -13.04
C THR A 170 2.23 18.79 -14.54
N SER A 171 1.12 19.27 -15.13
CA SER A 171 0.91 19.24 -16.59
C SER A 171 2.07 19.89 -17.38
N GLY A 172 2.70 20.91 -16.80
CA GLY A 172 3.89 21.59 -17.32
C GLY A 172 5.23 20.90 -17.03
N GLY A 173 5.24 19.66 -16.54
CA GLY A 173 6.45 18.87 -16.28
C GLY A 173 7.28 19.30 -15.07
N THR A 174 6.79 20.23 -14.24
CA THR A 174 7.44 20.57 -12.96
C THR A 174 7.10 19.51 -11.92
N VAL A 175 8.12 18.85 -11.37
CA VAL A 175 8.00 17.90 -10.25
C VAL A 175 7.66 18.67 -8.98
N LEU A 176 6.60 18.25 -8.28
CA LEU A 176 6.17 18.79 -6.99
C LEU A 176 6.66 17.94 -5.81
N ASN A 177 6.80 16.63 -6.01
CA ASN A 177 7.32 15.69 -5.03
C ASN A 177 7.89 14.46 -5.74
N ASP A 178 9.09 14.03 -5.34
CA ASP A 178 9.74 12.78 -5.77
C ASP A 178 10.37 12.00 -4.58
N ALA A 179 9.92 12.28 -3.36
CA ALA A 179 10.43 11.65 -2.15
C ALA A 179 9.97 10.19 -2.03
N VAL A 180 10.91 9.26 -2.28
CA VAL A 180 10.68 7.82 -2.13
C VAL A 180 10.50 7.45 -0.65
N ALA A 181 9.43 6.73 -0.33
CA ALA A 181 9.13 6.30 1.03
C ALA A 181 8.79 4.80 1.12
N SER A 182 9.09 4.17 2.26
CA SER A 182 8.61 2.83 2.60
C SER A 182 7.62 2.93 3.75
N ARG A 183 6.37 2.47 3.53
CA ARG A 183 5.27 2.53 4.49
C ARG A 183 4.81 1.13 4.87
N HIS A 184 4.99 0.75 6.13
CA HIS A 184 4.32 -0.41 6.72
C HIS A 184 2.96 0.05 7.24
N SER A 185 1.89 -0.55 6.72
CA SER A 185 0.51 -0.14 7.00
C SER A 185 -0.41 -1.32 7.25
N ARG A 186 -1.53 -1.03 7.90
CA ARG A 186 -2.65 -1.97 8.06
C ARG A 186 -3.91 -1.38 7.44
N ALA A 187 -4.49 -2.08 6.47
CA ALA A 187 -5.81 -1.78 5.95
C ALA A 187 -6.87 -2.60 6.69
N SER A 188 -8.02 -1.97 6.96
CA SER A 188 -9.25 -2.68 7.29
C SER A 188 -10.06 -2.87 6.02
N MET A 189 -10.55 -4.09 5.81
CA MET A 189 -11.37 -4.49 4.68
C MET A 189 -12.79 -4.78 5.18
N ALA A 190 -13.79 -4.32 4.44
CA ALA A 190 -15.20 -4.62 4.68
C ALA A 190 -15.84 -5.29 3.47
N TYR A 191 -16.68 -6.30 3.69
CA TYR A 191 -17.48 -6.95 2.67
C TYR A 191 -18.91 -6.41 2.68
N GLY A 192 -19.41 -6.05 1.50
CA GLY A 192 -20.80 -5.61 1.29
C GLY A 192 -21.09 -5.50 -0.19
N ASP A 193 -22.36 -5.65 -0.59
CA ASP A 193 -22.79 -5.61 -2.00
C ASP A 193 -22.06 -6.63 -2.90
N GLY A 194 -21.63 -7.76 -2.32
CA GLY A 194 -20.83 -8.79 -2.98
C GLY A 194 -19.33 -8.48 -3.10
N LEU A 195 -18.87 -7.31 -2.65
CA LEU A 195 -17.51 -6.80 -2.88
C LEU A 195 -16.75 -6.52 -1.57
N TRP A 196 -15.46 -6.89 -1.55
CA TRP A 196 -14.50 -6.45 -0.53
C TRP A 196 -13.94 -5.07 -0.90
N ARG A 197 -14.02 -4.12 0.03
CA ARG A 197 -13.54 -2.74 -0.12
C ARG A 197 -12.65 -2.34 1.06
N ILE A 198 -11.66 -1.46 0.81
CA ILE A 198 -10.84 -0.87 1.88
C ILE A 198 -11.69 0.16 2.64
N SER A 199 -11.94 -0.06 3.93
CA SER A 199 -12.77 0.80 4.78
C SER A 199 -11.96 1.82 5.59
N SER A 200 -10.74 1.47 5.99
CA SER A 200 -9.77 2.36 6.63
C SER A 200 -8.33 1.91 6.35
N GLN A 201 -7.36 2.82 6.55
CA GLN A 201 -5.94 2.48 6.63
C GLN A 201 -5.27 3.21 7.80
N GLN A 202 -4.35 2.50 8.46
CA GLN A 202 -3.51 2.98 9.54
C GLN A 202 -2.03 2.76 9.16
N LEU A 203 -1.24 3.83 9.17
CA LEU A 203 0.21 3.75 9.08
C LEU A 203 0.77 3.17 10.40
N LEU A 204 1.67 2.18 10.29
CA LEU A 204 2.37 1.57 11.42
C LEU A 204 3.83 2.04 11.52
N GLY A 205 4.46 2.39 10.39
CA GLY A 205 5.78 3.00 10.32
C GLY A 205 6.12 3.48 8.90
N GLU A 206 6.96 4.51 8.81
CA GLU A 206 7.44 5.08 7.54
C GLU A 206 8.96 5.30 7.57
N TRP A 207 9.62 5.18 6.41
CA TRP A 207 11.00 5.60 6.18
C TRP A 207 11.16 6.41 4.89
N PRO A 208 12.06 7.40 4.84
CA PRO A 208 12.38 8.16 3.64
C PRO A 208 13.51 7.53 2.80
N ASP A 209 13.84 6.24 3.00
CA ASP A 209 15.00 5.60 2.35
C ASP A 209 14.63 4.53 1.30
N GLY A 210 13.35 4.26 1.11
CA GLY A 210 12.85 3.34 0.07
C GLY A 210 13.20 1.85 0.24
N LYS A 211 13.84 1.44 1.34
CA LYS A 211 14.41 0.08 1.49
C LYS A 211 13.43 -1.00 1.96
N GLY A 212 12.13 -0.72 1.98
CA GLY A 212 11.09 -1.63 2.46
C GLY A 212 10.94 -1.66 3.98
N CYS A 213 10.21 -2.66 4.47
CA CYS A 213 9.66 -2.67 5.83
C CYS A 213 10.17 -3.80 6.74
N GLY A 214 11.04 -4.69 6.26
CA GLY A 214 11.55 -5.84 7.02
C GLY A 214 12.69 -5.47 7.96
N ARG A 215 12.39 -4.67 9.00
CA ARG A 215 13.33 -4.07 9.96
C ARG A 215 12.60 -3.51 11.19
#